data_AF-A0AAW6Q7J9-F1
#
_entry.id   AF-A0AAW6Q7J9-F1
#
_cell.length_a   1.000
_cell.length_b   1.000
_cell.length_c   1.000
_cell.angle_alpha   90.00
_cell.angle_beta   90.00
_cell.angle_gamma   90.00
#
_symmetry.space_group_name_H-M   'P 1'
#
loop_
_entity.id
_entity.type
_entity.pdbx_description
1 polymer ?
#
loop_
_entity_poly.entity_id
_entity_poly.type
_entity_poly.pdbx_seq_one_letter_code
_entity_poly.pdbx_strand_id
1 'polypeptide(L)'
;MEQRRQLDQPFTQQELQWIKDGYIPDPSTDGWEPKVNIVVNGIRANNKKRLNAVDSKWTRYDGTKIGSLKYEGWNDTDVSSEINNLTKDKGFSNGSISLIKYTRAAGNTAGSLSEFKTLVLNADDDAAFKAFAEIMKNAANKDNSIKAIVLKNVGAKHKTQNIKGILDLLPPQMQKVSLFLDDHQAINGLRGLEKFSKLSELELYSNSRTNESNWAINPNALKNVDFISFDYINKGDMHLQDGEKVAGSIIFDTLRWDEGDDTAKVNEGLEIAFSSKINQRVFQGTFGGRGGYPLHLDFSSSKKIKTLKGIDFAKTEKLFNEKLQSWEVEAESQKNPGHVNLLFQYLYFGASKISDSSSTGTNYVYKVDTSDFQNSQFTSRLVNGPIKQPGIYIKDENGKTLSNIPLYITGSSFSGDAFSQLSKFVDVAKKSATFNKIYVENAAFQSQLSNLGLPVETKTITTTD
;
A
#
# COMPACT_ATOMS: atom_id res chain seq x y z
N MET A 1 -20.45 37.48 2.20
CA MET A 1 -21.82 37.85 2.63
C MET A 1 -22.24 39.26 2.16
N GLU A 2 -21.35 40.26 2.24
CA GLU A 2 -21.56 41.61 1.67
C GLU A 2 -21.98 41.59 0.19
N GLN A 3 -21.31 40.80 -0.66
CA GLN A 3 -21.61 40.72 -2.10
C GLN A 3 -22.96 40.03 -2.41
N ARG A 4 -23.43 39.07 -1.58
CA ARG A 4 -24.75 38.44 -1.78
C ARG A 4 -25.90 39.28 -1.21
N ARG A 5 -25.67 40.06 -0.14
CA ARG A 5 -26.63 41.09 0.31
C ARG A 5 -26.89 42.15 -0.76
N GLN A 6 -25.97 42.33 -1.70
CA GLN A 6 -26.15 43.23 -2.85
C GLN A 6 -26.93 42.59 -4.01
N LEU A 7 -27.23 41.28 -4.00
CA LEU A 7 -27.77 40.53 -5.14
C LEU A 7 -29.14 39.85 -4.91
N ASP A 8 -29.72 39.92 -3.71
CA ASP A 8 -31.07 39.39 -3.38
C ASP A 8 -31.36 37.96 -3.89
N GLN A 9 -30.35 37.10 -3.94
CA GLN A 9 -30.49 35.72 -4.41
C GLN A 9 -30.93 34.81 -3.25
N PRO A 10 -32.00 34.00 -3.40
CA PRO A 10 -32.38 33.01 -2.39
C PRO A 10 -31.34 31.90 -2.27
N PHE A 11 -31.21 31.28 -1.09
CA PHE A 11 -30.37 30.10 -0.91
C PHE A 11 -30.85 28.94 -1.78
N THR A 12 -29.90 28.24 -2.39
CA THR A 12 -30.18 26.99 -3.12
C THR A 12 -30.62 25.88 -2.16
N GLN A 13 -31.25 24.81 -2.67
CA GLN A 13 -31.61 23.65 -1.84
C GLN A 13 -30.40 23.04 -1.13
N GLN A 14 -29.24 23.02 -1.79
CA GLN A 14 -27.99 22.53 -1.22
C GLN A 14 -27.51 23.41 -0.06
N GLU A 15 -27.55 24.73 -0.22
CA GLU A 15 -27.16 25.68 0.83
C GLU A 15 -28.13 25.66 2.01
N LEU A 16 -29.43 25.52 1.75
CA LEU A 16 -30.42 25.30 2.80
C LEU A 16 -30.15 24.00 3.57
N GLN A 17 -29.69 22.94 2.90
CA GLN A 17 -29.28 21.71 3.56
C GLN A 17 -28.00 21.91 4.40
N TRP A 18 -27.00 22.62 3.88
CA TRP A 18 -25.79 22.97 4.64
C TRP A 18 -26.08 23.80 5.89
N ILE A 19 -26.97 24.79 5.79
CA ILE A 19 -27.43 25.56 6.96
C ILE A 19 -28.10 24.65 7.99
N LYS A 20 -28.98 23.73 7.55
CA LYS A 20 -29.62 22.74 8.44
C LYS A 20 -28.59 21.82 9.11
N ASP A 21 -27.54 21.48 8.38
CA ASP A 21 -26.43 20.67 8.85
C ASP A 21 -25.44 21.47 9.74
N GLY A 22 -25.71 22.76 9.98
CA GLY A 22 -24.94 23.61 10.89
C GLY A 22 -23.71 24.25 10.27
N TYR A 23 -23.59 24.26 8.94
CA TYR A 23 -22.54 25.02 8.26
C TYR A 23 -22.83 26.51 8.31
N ILE A 24 -21.78 27.32 8.38
CA ILE A 24 -21.83 28.78 8.30
C ILE A 24 -21.08 29.25 7.05
N PRO A 25 -21.43 30.40 6.44
CA PRO A 25 -20.65 30.94 5.34
C PRO A 25 -19.21 31.27 5.78
N ASP A 26 -18.23 30.88 4.98
CA ASP A 26 -16.83 31.28 5.19
C ASP A 26 -16.72 32.81 5.01
N PRO A 27 -16.14 33.55 5.97
CA PRO A 27 -15.98 35.00 5.83
C PRO A 27 -14.94 35.41 4.77
N SER A 28 -14.06 34.50 4.36
CA SER A 28 -12.91 34.74 3.48
C SER A 28 -13.04 34.17 2.07
N THR A 29 -14.01 33.29 1.83
CA THR A 29 -14.30 32.68 0.53
C THR A 29 -15.80 32.71 0.23
N ASP A 30 -16.22 32.20 -0.92
CA ASP A 30 -17.63 31.94 -1.24
C ASP A 30 -18.13 30.58 -0.72
N GLY A 31 -17.31 29.91 0.11
CA GLY A 31 -17.57 28.59 0.67
C GLY A 31 -18.39 28.57 1.96
N TRP A 32 -18.53 27.36 2.51
CA TRP A 32 -19.23 27.08 3.76
C TRP A 32 -18.30 26.31 4.70
N GLU A 33 -18.24 26.72 5.96
CA GLU A 33 -17.47 26.07 7.01
C GLU A 33 -18.36 25.21 7.91
N PRO A 34 -17.98 23.95 8.18
CA PRO A 34 -18.71 23.12 9.14
C PRO A 34 -18.53 23.64 10.55
N LYS A 35 -19.56 23.50 11.41
CA LYS A 35 -19.45 23.79 12.84
C LYS A 35 -18.31 23.03 13.53
N VAL A 36 -18.04 21.81 13.07
CA VAL A 36 -16.92 20.97 13.51
C VAL A 36 -16.17 20.51 12.28
N ASN A 37 -14.93 20.96 12.12
CA ASN A 37 -14.05 20.52 11.04
C ASN A 37 -13.35 19.22 11.44
N ILE A 38 -13.97 18.07 11.11
CA ILE A 38 -13.43 16.75 11.48
C ILE A 38 -12.09 16.48 10.80
N VAL A 39 -11.84 17.09 9.63
CA VAL A 39 -10.58 16.93 8.90
C VAL A 39 -9.44 17.55 9.71
N VAL A 40 -9.60 18.79 10.15
CA VAL A 40 -8.62 19.49 10.99
C VAL A 40 -8.43 18.77 12.33
N ASN A 41 -9.51 18.31 12.96
CA ASN A 41 -9.42 17.54 14.20
C ASN A 41 -8.68 16.21 14.00
N GLY A 42 -8.96 15.52 12.89
CA GLY A 42 -8.27 14.30 12.49
C GLY A 42 -6.78 14.52 12.24
N ILE A 43 -6.41 15.62 11.58
CA ILE A 43 -5.00 16.01 11.37
C ILE A 43 -4.31 16.24 12.71
N ARG A 44 -4.91 17.04 13.61
CA ARG A 44 -4.35 17.27 14.95
C ARG A 44 -4.21 15.96 15.74
N ALA A 45 -5.22 15.11 15.72
CA ALA A 45 -5.19 13.82 16.39
C ALA A 45 -4.08 12.91 15.83
N ASN A 46 -3.91 12.87 14.51
CA ASN A 46 -2.84 12.12 13.86
C ASN A 46 -1.46 12.68 14.18
N ASN A 47 -1.29 14.01 14.15
CA ASN A 47 -0.03 14.65 14.54
C ASN A 47 0.35 14.36 15.99
N LYS A 48 -0.63 14.24 16.90
CA LYS A 48 -0.41 13.86 18.30
C LYS A 48 0.00 12.40 18.50
N LYS A 49 -0.32 11.50 17.56
CA LYS A 49 0.05 10.07 17.62
C LYS A 49 1.50 9.81 17.20
N ARG A 50 2.13 10.75 16.48
CA ARG A 50 3.51 10.61 16.02
C ARG A 50 4.49 10.59 17.19
N LEU A 51 5.63 9.94 17.00
CA LEU A 51 6.74 10.01 17.95
C LEU A 51 7.27 11.46 18.06
N ASN A 52 7.42 12.13 16.91
CA ASN A 52 7.64 13.58 16.81
C ASN A 52 6.30 14.33 16.86
N ALA A 53 5.56 14.20 17.96
CA ALA A 53 4.22 14.80 18.08
C ALA A 53 4.24 16.33 17.98
N VAL A 54 3.19 16.91 17.41
CA VAL A 54 2.98 18.37 17.36
C VAL A 54 1.49 18.71 17.41
N ASP A 55 1.14 19.88 17.96
CA ASP A 55 -0.25 20.38 18.04
C ASP A 55 -0.75 21.05 16.75
N SER A 56 0.05 21.03 15.68
CA SER A 56 -0.24 21.67 14.40
C SER A 56 -1.56 21.17 13.81
N LYS A 57 -2.31 22.10 13.23
CA LYS A 57 -3.54 21.81 12.47
C LYS A 57 -3.26 21.34 11.04
N TRP A 58 -2.00 21.34 10.64
CA TRP A 58 -1.55 20.97 9.30
C TRP A 58 -0.75 19.67 9.36
N THR A 59 -0.87 18.83 8.32
CA THR A 59 0.06 17.69 8.13
C THR A 59 1.44 18.23 7.75
N ARG A 60 2.47 17.38 7.72
CA ARG A 60 3.75 17.82 7.12
C ARG A 60 3.50 17.96 5.62
N TYR A 61 3.68 19.17 5.09
CA TYR A 61 3.39 19.50 3.69
C TYR A 61 4.64 19.91 2.91
N ASP A 62 5.80 19.97 3.58
CA ASP A 62 7.07 20.35 2.98
C ASP A 62 7.94 19.10 2.78
N GLY A 63 7.98 18.61 1.54
CA GLY A 63 8.73 17.41 1.20
C GLY A 63 10.25 17.53 1.37
N THR A 64 10.80 18.75 1.35
CA THR A 64 12.24 18.97 1.62
C THR A 64 12.54 18.79 3.09
N LYS A 65 11.66 19.26 3.99
CA LYS A 65 11.73 18.99 5.43
C LYS A 65 11.50 17.53 5.76
N ILE A 66 10.59 16.85 5.05
CA ILE A 66 10.40 15.40 5.18
C ILE A 66 11.69 14.66 4.83
N GLY A 67 12.27 14.94 3.66
CA GLY A 67 13.52 14.30 3.19
C GLY A 67 14.74 14.59 4.09
N SER A 68 14.81 15.79 4.66
CA SER A 68 15.88 16.18 5.60
C SER A 68 15.60 15.79 7.07
N LEU A 69 14.52 15.06 7.34
CA LEU A 69 14.13 14.60 8.69
C LEU A 69 13.90 15.74 9.69
N LYS A 70 13.39 16.87 9.21
CA LYS A 70 12.99 18.01 10.05
C LYS A 70 11.53 17.86 10.45
N TYR A 71 11.25 18.08 11.74
CA TYR A 71 9.91 17.95 12.32
C TYR A 71 9.52 19.25 13.00
N GLU A 72 8.32 19.76 12.71
CA GLU A 72 7.78 20.96 13.35
C GLU A 72 7.68 20.78 14.87
N GLY A 73 8.11 21.78 15.65
CA GLY A 73 8.06 21.72 17.12
C GLY A 73 9.15 20.84 17.76
N TRP A 74 10.16 20.43 17.00
CA TRP A 74 11.31 19.65 17.48
C TRP A 74 12.62 20.24 16.96
N ASN A 75 13.61 20.31 17.84
CA ASN A 75 15.01 20.61 17.50
C ASN A 75 15.74 19.30 17.24
N ASP A 76 16.63 19.28 16.27
CA ASP A 76 17.48 18.14 15.95
C ASP A 76 18.97 18.48 16.07
N THR A 77 19.77 17.51 16.50
CA THR A 77 21.22 17.66 16.68
C THR A 77 21.91 16.38 16.24
N ASP A 78 22.93 16.49 15.39
CA ASP A 78 23.78 15.37 15.02
C ASP A 78 24.68 14.99 16.21
N VAL A 79 24.51 13.77 16.70
CA VAL A 79 25.27 13.17 17.80
C VAL A 79 25.98 11.89 17.35
N SER A 80 26.33 11.79 16.05
CA SER A 80 26.98 10.61 15.47
C SER A 80 28.33 10.25 16.10
N SER A 81 28.98 11.21 16.78
CA SER A 81 30.19 10.96 17.57
C SER A 81 29.99 9.91 18.67
N GLU A 82 28.77 9.76 19.19
CA GLU A 82 28.44 8.78 20.24
C GLU A 82 28.49 7.32 19.75
N ILE A 83 28.34 7.08 18.45
CA ILE A 83 28.42 5.75 17.83
C ILE A 83 29.71 5.54 17.03
N ASN A 84 30.67 6.47 17.12
CA ASN A 84 31.88 6.43 16.31
C ASN A 84 32.70 5.14 16.50
N ASN A 85 32.67 4.56 17.70
CA ASN A 85 33.33 3.28 17.96
C ASN A 85 32.69 2.08 17.25
N LEU A 86 31.43 2.18 16.83
CA LEU A 86 30.70 1.14 16.07
C LEU A 86 30.83 1.34 14.56
N THR A 87 31.04 2.58 14.12
CA THR A 87 31.06 2.97 12.71
C THR A 87 32.47 3.12 12.14
N LYS A 88 33.46 3.47 12.97
CA LYS A 88 34.86 3.57 12.54
C LYS A 88 35.35 2.26 11.94
N ASP A 89 36.19 2.35 10.91
CA ASP A 89 36.85 1.23 10.25
C ASP A 89 35.91 0.23 9.54
N LYS A 90 34.63 0.56 9.35
CA LYS A 90 33.65 -0.28 8.64
C LYS A 90 33.60 -0.03 7.11
N GLY A 91 34.44 0.87 6.59
CA GLY A 91 34.67 1.03 5.15
C GLY A 91 33.57 1.71 4.35
N PHE A 92 32.59 2.34 5.01
CA PHE A 92 31.53 3.14 4.36
C PHE A 92 31.81 4.64 4.47
N SER A 93 31.10 5.43 3.67
CA SER A 93 31.27 6.89 3.60
C SER A 93 30.80 7.60 4.86
N ASN A 94 31.47 8.68 5.26
CA ASN A 94 31.03 9.50 6.38
C ASN A 94 29.59 10.00 6.15
N GLY A 95 28.74 9.86 7.18
CA GLY A 95 27.32 10.23 7.09
C GLY A 95 26.41 9.15 6.48
N SER A 96 26.94 8.02 6.00
CA SER A 96 26.11 6.90 5.55
C SER A 96 25.35 6.23 6.70
N ILE A 97 25.88 6.30 7.92
CA ILE A 97 25.17 6.00 9.17
C ILE A 97 25.34 7.19 10.10
N SER A 98 24.23 7.72 10.62
CA SER A 98 24.24 8.85 11.55
C SER A 98 23.27 8.66 12.71
N LEU A 99 23.49 9.39 13.80
CA LEU A 99 22.62 9.41 14.96
C LEU A 99 22.13 10.84 15.21
N ILE A 100 20.81 11.03 15.18
CA ILE A 100 20.19 12.34 15.37
C ILE A 100 19.46 12.33 16.71
N LYS A 101 19.76 13.28 17.59
CA LYS A 101 18.99 13.55 18.80
C LYS A 101 17.90 14.56 18.48
N TYR A 102 16.66 14.23 18.85
CA TYR A 102 15.53 15.15 18.81
C TYR A 102 15.17 15.60 20.23
N THR A 103 15.00 16.91 20.40
CA THR A 103 14.54 17.53 21.65
C THR A 103 13.33 18.39 21.35
N ARG A 104 12.25 18.24 22.12
CA ARG A 104 11.02 19.01 21.94
C ARG A 104 11.31 20.51 22.09
N ALA A 105 10.87 21.32 21.12
CA ALA A 105 11.05 22.77 21.17
C ALA A 105 10.13 23.40 22.24
N ALA A 106 10.56 24.54 22.78
CA ALA A 106 9.73 25.32 23.71
C ALA A 106 8.39 25.69 23.06
N GLY A 107 7.28 25.49 23.78
CA GLY A 107 5.93 25.78 23.30
C GLY A 107 5.22 24.62 22.61
N ASN A 108 5.93 23.56 22.19
CA ASN A 108 5.28 22.31 21.78
C ASN A 108 4.93 21.48 23.03
N THR A 109 3.64 21.16 23.24
CA THR A 109 3.19 20.36 24.38
C THR A 109 2.63 18.99 23.97
N ALA A 110 2.60 18.69 22.67
CA ALA A 110 2.09 17.44 22.13
C ALA A 110 2.97 16.22 22.45
N GLY A 111 2.32 15.06 22.63
CA GLY A 111 2.97 13.77 22.85
C GLY A 111 3.59 13.61 24.23
N SER A 112 4.17 12.43 24.50
CA SER A 112 4.71 12.05 25.81
C SER A 112 6.24 12.21 25.94
N LEU A 113 6.98 12.23 24.83
CA LEU A 113 8.45 12.29 24.85
C LEU A 113 8.96 13.73 24.80
N SER A 114 9.89 14.10 25.67
CA SER A 114 10.61 15.36 25.59
C SER A 114 11.87 15.26 24.71
N GLU A 115 12.47 14.08 24.62
CA GLU A 115 13.63 13.80 23.76
C GLU A 115 13.71 12.32 23.38
N PHE A 116 14.40 12.03 22.27
CA PHE A 116 14.79 10.68 21.84
C PHE A 116 15.86 10.76 20.74
N LYS A 117 16.43 9.61 20.36
CA LYS A 117 17.39 9.50 19.27
C LYS A 117 16.88 8.62 18.13
N THR A 118 17.35 8.94 16.93
CA THR A 118 17.03 8.25 15.68
C THR A 118 18.32 7.82 14.99
N LEU A 119 18.46 6.53 14.72
CA LEU A 119 19.56 6.00 13.94
C LEU A 119 19.19 5.99 12.45
N VAL A 120 20.00 6.60 11.60
CA VAL A 120 19.72 6.81 10.18
C VAL A 120 20.73 6.02 9.34
N LEU A 121 20.24 5.33 8.32
CA LEU A 121 21.01 4.70 7.26
C LEU A 121 20.76 5.41 5.93
N ASN A 122 21.81 5.69 5.16
CA ASN A 122 21.72 5.92 3.72
C ASN A 122 22.00 4.61 2.97
N ALA A 123 20.98 4.02 2.35
CA ALA A 123 21.08 2.72 1.69
C ALA A 123 21.83 2.77 0.33
N ASP A 124 22.13 3.95 -0.21
CA ASP A 124 22.97 4.09 -1.42
C ASP A 124 24.44 3.64 -1.20
N ASP A 125 24.84 3.49 0.07
CA ASP A 125 26.13 2.93 0.47
C ASP A 125 25.95 1.46 0.88
N ASP A 126 26.33 0.54 -0.01
CA ASP A 126 26.18 -0.91 0.18
C ASP A 126 26.99 -1.43 1.38
N ALA A 127 28.15 -0.84 1.69
CA ALA A 127 28.93 -1.22 2.86
C ALA A 127 28.22 -0.80 4.16
N ALA A 128 27.64 0.40 4.18
CA ALA A 128 26.81 0.84 5.29
C ALA A 128 25.58 -0.06 5.47
N PHE A 129 24.89 -0.40 4.37
CA PHE A 129 23.70 -1.26 4.41
C PHE A 129 24.01 -2.62 5.04
N LYS A 130 25.12 -3.25 4.65
CA LYS A 130 25.58 -4.53 5.21
C LYS A 130 25.95 -4.43 6.69
N ALA A 131 26.57 -3.32 7.11
CA ALA A 131 27.00 -3.12 8.49
C ALA A 131 25.86 -2.66 9.43
N PHE A 132 24.79 -2.08 8.89
CA PHE A 132 23.78 -1.37 9.67
C PHE A 132 23.08 -2.23 10.71
N ALA A 133 22.71 -3.46 10.37
CA ALA A 133 21.99 -4.34 11.29
C ALA A 133 22.79 -4.64 12.58
N GLU A 134 24.10 -4.86 12.45
CA GLU A 134 25.01 -5.07 13.58
C GLU A 134 25.15 -3.78 14.41
N ILE A 135 25.37 -2.65 13.76
CA ILE A 135 25.53 -1.34 14.41
C ILE A 135 24.27 -0.96 15.17
N MET A 136 23.10 -1.09 14.54
CA MET A 136 21.79 -0.83 15.14
C MET A 136 21.58 -1.67 16.39
N LYS A 137 21.83 -2.98 16.32
CA LYS A 137 21.70 -3.88 17.47
C LYS A 137 22.62 -3.44 18.61
N ASN A 138 23.88 -3.13 18.32
CA ASN A 138 24.87 -2.74 19.32
C ASN A 138 24.58 -1.35 19.92
N ALA A 139 24.16 -0.39 19.11
CA ALA A 139 23.83 0.95 19.55
C ALA A 139 22.58 0.93 20.45
N ALA A 140 21.50 0.32 19.99
CA ALA A 140 20.23 0.29 20.72
C ALA A 140 20.27 -0.55 22.00
N ASN A 141 21.14 -1.56 22.08
CA ASN A 141 21.37 -2.30 23.33
C ASN A 141 22.14 -1.47 24.38
N LYS A 142 22.95 -0.51 23.94
CA LYS A 142 23.72 0.39 24.85
C LYS A 142 22.94 1.64 25.22
N ASP A 143 22.06 2.10 24.34
CA ASP A 143 21.31 3.33 24.51
C ASP A 143 19.82 3.14 24.23
N ASN A 144 19.05 3.06 25.33
CA ASN A 144 17.60 2.94 25.29
C ASN A 144 16.89 4.21 24.81
N SER A 145 17.58 5.34 24.64
CA SER A 145 17.01 6.57 24.06
C SER A 145 16.88 6.50 22.54
N ILE A 146 17.54 5.54 21.88
CA ILE A 146 17.29 5.25 20.47
C ILE A 146 15.92 4.60 20.35
N LYS A 147 14.93 5.39 19.88
CA LYS A 147 13.53 4.97 19.75
C LYS A 147 13.07 4.84 18.31
N ALA A 148 13.87 5.33 17.37
CA ALA A 148 13.52 5.35 15.96
C ALA A 148 14.67 4.92 15.07
N ILE A 149 14.33 4.36 13.92
CA ILE A 149 15.26 4.17 12.81
C ILE A 149 14.73 4.81 11.53
N VAL A 150 15.64 5.24 10.67
CA VAL A 150 15.33 5.74 9.34
C VAL A 150 16.20 5.03 8.31
N LEU A 151 15.58 4.45 7.27
CA LEU A 151 16.30 3.93 6.11
C LEU A 151 16.02 4.84 4.91
N LYS A 152 17.05 5.56 4.45
CA LYS A 152 16.98 6.47 3.31
C LYS A 152 17.39 5.78 2.00
N ASN A 153 16.80 6.23 0.89
CA ASN A 153 17.18 5.85 -0.48
C ASN A 153 17.16 4.33 -0.75
N VAL A 154 16.28 3.59 -0.09
CA VAL A 154 16.21 2.14 -0.28
C VAL A 154 15.74 1.86 -1.71
N GLY A 155 16.54 1.09 -2.46
CA GLY A 155 16.24 0.74 -3.85
C GLY A 155 16.60 1.81 -4.88
N ALA A 156 17.09 3.00 -4.48
CA ALA A 156 17.45 4.07 -5.42
C ALA A 156 18.63 3.65 -6.33
N LYS A 157 19.79 3.34 -5.72
CA LYS A 157 20.97 2.83 -6.43
C LYS A 157 21.01 1.31 -6.52
N HIS A 158 20.53 0.63 -5.47
CA HIS A 158 20.65 -0.82 -5.30
C HIS A 158 19.27 -1.48 -5.24
N LYS A 159 18.66 -1.71 -6.40
CA LYS A 159 17.27 -2.20 -6.53
C LYS A 159 16.97 -3.55 -5.87
N THR A 160 17.99 -4.36 -5.62
CA THR A 160 17.86 -5.70 -5.01
C THR A 160 18.05 -5.69 -3.49
N GLN A 161 18.29 -4.53 -2.87
CA GLN A 161 18.37 -4.42 -1.42
C GLN A 161 17.06 -4.83 -0.77
N ASN A 162 17.15 -5.76 0.19
CA ASN A 162 16.02 -6.27 0.93
C ASN A 162 16.12 -5.83 2.40
N ILE A 163 15.19 -4.98 2.82
CA ILE A 163 15.17 -4.43 4.18
C ILE A 163 14.73 -5.46 5.22
N LYS A 164 14.20 -6.63 4.83
CA LYS A 164 13.70 -7.65 5.77
C LYS A 164 14.75 -8.01 6.82
N GLY A 165 16.00 -8.22 6.41
CA GLY A 165 17.08 -8.59 7.34
C GLY A 165 17.37 -7.51 8.39
N ILE A 166 17.24 -6.23 8.03
CA ILE A 166 17.36 -5.12 8.99
C ILE A 166 16.14 -5.09 9.91
N LEU A 167 14.93 -5.17 9.35
CA LEU A 167 13.68 -5.10 10.11
C LEU A 167 13.53 -6.27 11.10
N ASP A 168 13.88 -7.50 10.67
CA ASP A 168 13.91 -8.71 11.49
C ASP A 168 14.86 -8.61 12.69
N LEU A 169 15.86 -7.72 12.63
CA LEU A 169 16.83 -7.50 13.69
C LEU A 169 16.56 -6.26 14.53
N LEU A 170 15.48 -5.52 14.24
CA LEU A 170 15.11 -4.34 15.03
C LEU A 170 14.94 -4.66 16.54
N PRO A 171 15.52 -3.87 17.44
CA PRO A 171 15.32 -4.05 18.86
C PRO A 171 13.84 -3.88 19.27
N PRO A 172 13.30 -4.69 20.21
CA PRO A 172 11.89 -4.61 20.61
C PRO A 172 11.45 -3.24 21.17
N GLN A 173 12.39 -2.44 21.68
CA GLN A 173 12.14 -1.09 22.20
C GLN A 173 11.94 -0.02 21.13
N MET A 174 12.13 -0.35 19.84
CA MET A 174 11.88 0.59 18.74
C MET A 174 10.40 0.97 18.71
N GLN A 175 10.15 2.27 18.63
CA GLN A 175 8.79 2.84 18.58
C GLN A 175 8.44 3.32 17.17
N LYS A 176 9.44 3.75 16.38
CA LYS A 176 9.23 4.29 15.04
C LYS A 176 10.17 3.70 14.00
N VAL A 177 9.64 3.42 12.82
CA VAL A 177 10.42 3.12 11.62
C VAL A 177 10.01 4.10 10.51
N SER A 178 10.98 4.74 9.86
CA SER A 178 10.74 5.57 8.68
C SER A 178 11.51 5.02 7.49
N LEU A 179 10.82 4.75 6.39
CA LEU A 179 11.39 4.17 5.18
C LEU A 179 11.20 5.13 4.01
N PHE A 180 12.30 5.50 3.35
CA PHE A 180 12.29 6.23 2.09
C PHE A 180 12.63 5.24 0.97
N LEU A 181 11.60 4.80 0.25
CA LEU A 181 11.62 3.76 -0.76
C LEU A 181 11.57 4.39 -2.15
N ASP A 182 12.58 4.11 -2.96
CA ASP A 182 12.76 4.71 -4.30
C ASP A 182 12.67 3.64 -5.42
N ASP A 183 12.24 2.42 -5.09
CA ASP A 183 11.90 1.35 -6.04
C ASP A 183 10.71 0.53 -5.50
N HIS A 184 9.81 0.05 -6.37
CA HIS A 184 8.61 -0.69 -5.94
C HIS A 184 8.95 -2.03 -5.28
N GLN A 185 10.13 -2.60 -5.56
CA GLN A 185 10.63 -3.80 -4.90
C GLN A 185 11.28 -3.48 -3.54
N ALA A 186 11.64 -2.22 -3.26
CA ALA A 186 12.24 -1.83 -1.98
C ALA A 186 11.29 -1.99 -0.79
N ILE A 187 9.97 -2.03 -1.05
CA ILE A 187 8.97 -2.34 -0.03
C ILE A 187 8.89 -3.83 0.30
N ASN A 188 9.54 -4.69 -0.51
CA ASN A 188 9.69 -6.09 -0.19
C ASN A 188 10.50 -6.23 1.09
N GLY A 189 10.00 -7.04 2.02
CA GLY A 189 10.63 -7.24 3.33
C GLY A 189 9.96 -6.52 4.50
N LEU A 190 8.91 -5.71 4.26
CA LEU A 190 8.10 -5.13 5.34
C LEU A 190 7.55 -6.16 6.34
N ARG A 191 7.39 -7.42 5.93
CA ARG A 191 7.02 -8.54 6.81
C ARG A 191 7.92 -8.68 8.04
N GLY A 192 9.15 -8.15 7.98
CA GLY A 192 10.03 -8.10 9.15
C GLY A 192 9.49 -7.26 10.32
N LEU A 193 8.45 -6.44 10.10
CA LEU A 193 7.74 -5.73 11.17
C LEU A 193 6.78 -6.64 11.96
N GLU A 194 6.39 -7.81 11.46
CA GLU A 194 5.43 -8.68 12.15
C GLU A 194 5.95 -9.24 13.48
N LYS A 195 7.27 -9.27 13.67
CA LYS A 195 7.89 -9.69 14.93
C LYS A 195 7.52 -8.79 16.12
N PHE A 196 7.13 -7.54 15.86
CA PHE A 196 6.76 -6.62 16.91
C PHE A 196 5.43 -7.06 17.49
N SER A 197 5.30 -7.09 18.82
CA SER A 197 3.98 -7.11 19.44
C SER A 197 3.24 -5.79 19.20
N LYS A 198 4.01 -4.69 19.10
CA LYS A 198 3.52 -3.34 18.88
C LYS A 198 4.64 -2.42 18.38
N LEU A 199 4.47 -1.82 17.19
CA LEU A 199 5.26 -0.69 16.71
C LEU A 199 4.37 0.56 16.72
N SER A 200 4.82 1.65 17.35
CA SER A 200 3.97 2.83 17.53
C SER A 200 3.72 3.60 16.23
N GLU A 201 4.74 3.79 15.41
CA GLU A 201 4.66 4.58 14.18
C GLU A 201 5.44 3.95 13.02
N LEU A 202 4.85 3.94 11.84
CA LEU A 202 5.52 3.69 10.56
C LEU A 202 5.34 4.88 9.63
N GLU A 203 6.43 5.35 9.02
CA GLU A 203 6.42 6.32 7.92
C GLU A 203 6.89 5.62 6.63
N LEU A 204 6.09 5.71 5.56
CA LEU A 204 6.41 5.16 4.24
C LEU A 204 6.44 6.29 3.21
N TYR A 205 7.65 6.70 2.83
CA TYR A 205 7.89 7.80 1.91
C TYR A 205 8.56 7.31 0.63
N SER A 206 8.39 8.07 -0.45
CA SER A 206 9.19 7.96 -1.66
C SER A 206 9.72 9.32 -2.06
N ASN A 207 10.95 9.35 -2.56
CA ASN A 207 11.57 10.56 -3.12
C ASN A 207 11.23 10.79 -4.59
N SER A 208 10.36 9.95 -5.20
CA SER A 208 9.98 10.09 -6.60
C SER A 208 9.46 11.49 -6.92
N ARG A 209 9.66 11.95 -8.16
CA ARG A 209 9.19 13.25 -8.64
C ARG A 209 7.69 13.31 -8.86
N THR A 210 7.06 12.17 -9.07
CA THR A 210 5.63 12.08 -9.29
C THR A 210 5.00 11.21 -8.23
N ASN A 211 3.68 11.34 -8.09
CA ASN A 211 2.91 10.35 -7.36
C ASN A 211 2.79 9.13 -8.28
N GLU A 212 3.78 8.25 -8.22
CA GLU A 212 3.84 7.03 -9.03
C GLU A 212 2.65 6.12 -8.73
N SER A 213 2.06 5.58 -9.79
CA SER A 213 1.06 4.53 -9.69
C SER A 213 1.72 3.18 -9.38
N ASN A 214 0.91 2.19 -9.00
CA ASN A 214 1.28 0.77 -8.85
C ASN A 214 2.08 0.38 -7.60
N TRP A 215 2.20 1.26 -6.60
CA TRP A 215 2.66 0.82 -5.29
C TRP A 215 1.69 -0.21 -4.70
N ALA A 216 2.28 -1.25 -4.12
CA ALA A 216 1.55 -2.38 -3.55
C ALA A 216 2.05 -2.69 -2.14
N ILE A 217 1.11 -3.01 -1.24
CA ILE A 217 1.41 -3.27 0.18
C ILE A 217 0.80 -4.60 0.62
N ASN A 218 1.53 -5.37 1.43
CA ASN A 218 0.98 -6.52 2.13
C ASN A 218 0.39 -6.07 3.46
N PRO A 219 -0.95 -6.14 3.66
CA PRO A 219 -1.57 -5.69 4.91
C PRO A 219 -1.08 -6.46 6.14
N ASN A 220 -0.74 -7.75 5.99
CA ASN A 220 -0.26 -8.58 7.10
C ASN A 220 1.02 -8.03 7.72
N ALA A 221 1.89 -7.41 6.90
CA ALA A 221 3.11 -6.76 7.37
C ALA A 221 2.85 -5.62 8.37
N LEU A 222 1.67 -5.01 8.32
CA LEU A 222 1.32 -3.82 9.10
C LEU A 222 0.44 -4.13 10.32
N LYS A 223 0.09 -5.41 10.55
CA LYS A 223 -0.88 -5.81 11.59
C LYS A 223 -0.53 -5.27 12.99
N ASN A 224 0.76 -5.27 13.33
CA ASN A 224 1.28 -4.85 14.63
C ASN A 224 1.75 -3.38 14.67
N VAL A 225 1.45 -2.58 13.64
CA VAL A 225 1.77 -1.15 13.57
C VAL A 225 0.56 -0.34 14.01
N ASP A 226 0.65 0.42 15.09
CA ASP A 226 -0.46 1.20 15.65
C ASP A 226 -0.92 2.33 14.72
N PHE A 227 0.03 3.12 14.25
CA PHE A 227 -0.24 4.31 13.45
C PHE A 227 0.71 4.38 12.25
N ILE A 228 0.14 4.63 11.08
CA ILE A 228 0.88 4.76 9.82
C ILE A 228 0.76 6.21 9.40
N SER A 229 1.86 6.94 9.57
CA SER A 229 1.93 8.36 9.27
C SER A 229 1.77 8.61 7.78
N PHE A 230 0.97 9.62 7.45
CA PHE A 230 0.71 10.01 6.07
C PHE A 230 0.76 11.53 5.92
N ASP A 231 1.65 11.94 5.02
CA ASP A 231 1.99 13.29 4.62
C ASP A 231 1.91 13.37 3.10
N TYR A 232 0.77 13.84 2.61
CA TYR A 232 0.54 14.02 1.18
C TYR A 232 1.34 15.21 0.66
N ILE A 233 2.06 14.99 -0.44
CA ILE A 233 2.72 16.04 -1.19
C ILE A 233 2.20 15.96 -2.62
N ASN A 234 1.59 17.04 -3.10
CA ASN A 234 1.17 17.12 -4.49
C ASN A 234 2.38 17.44 -5.36
N LYS A 235 3.03 16.40 -5.90
CA LYS A 235 4.22 16.56 -6.72
C LYS A 235 3.93 16.90 -8.18
N GLY A 236 2.67 16.72 -8.63
CA GLY A 236 2.27 16.93 -10.03
C GLY A 236 2.43 18.38 -10.51
N ASP A 237 2.29 19.34 -9.59
CA ASP A 237 2.35 20.77 -9.88
C ASP A 237 3.70 21.40 -9.50
N MET A 238 4.69 20.60 -9.07
CA MET A 238 5.98 21.11 -8.61
C MET A 238 6.98 21.25 -9.77
N HIS A 239 7.53 22.45 -9.95
CA HIS A 239 8.66 22.69 -10.84
C HIS A 239 9.98 22.29 -10.16
N LEU A 240 10.36 21.02 -10.28
CA LEU A 240 11.60 20.48 -9.71
C LEU A 240 12.76 20.61 -10.68
N GLN A 241 13.93 21.05 -10.18
CA GLN A 241 15.16 21.03 -10.97
C GLN A 241 15.66 19.60 -11.21
N ASP A 242 16.51 19.36 -12.20
CA ASP A 242 17.11 18.05 -12.43
C ASP A 242 17.94 17.56 -11.23
N GLY A 243 17.78 16.29 -10.87
CA GLY A 243 18.29 15.70 -9.63
C GLY A 243 17.50 16.01 -8.35
N GLU A 244 16.60 17.00 -8.33
CA GLU A 244 15.84 17.35 -7.13
C GLU A 244 14.86 16.22 -6.76
N LYS A 245 14.88 15.87 -5.46
CA LYS A 245 14.08 14.83 -4.81
C LYS A 245 13.13 15.47 -3.80
N VAL A 246 11.86 15.10 -3.84
CA VAL A 246 10.86 15.56 -2.88
C VAL A 246 10.21 14.37 -2.22
N ALA A 247 10.43 14.22 -0.91
CA ALA A 247 9.85 13.13 -0.15
C ALA A 247 8.36 13.39 0.11
N GLY A 248 7.54 12.35 -0.07
CA GLY A 248 6.11 12.38 0.24
C GLY A 248 5.61 10.96 0.48
N SER A 249 4.45 10.83 1.12
CA SER A 249 3.91 9.50 1.46
C SER A 249 3.51 8.72 0.23
N ILE A 250 3.76 7.42 0.28
CA ILE A 250 3.37 6.49 -0.78
C ILE A 250 1.87 6.27 -0.72
N ILE A 251 1.22 6.36 -1.89
CA ILE A 251 -0.19 6.00 -2.08
C ILE A 251 -0.25 4.58 -2.61
N PHE A 252 -0.97 3.70 -1.92
CA PHE A 252 -1.12 2.31 -2.31
C PHE A 252 -2.50 2.07 -2.92
N ASP A 253 -2.52 1.70 -4.20
CA ASP A 253 -3.74 1.27 -4.91
C ASP A 253 -3.86 -0.25 -5.01
N THR A 254 -2.83 -0.98 -4.58
CA THR A 254 -2.77 -2.43 -4.69
C THR A 254 -2.52 -3.05 -3.32
N LEU A 255 -3.35 -4.01 -2.94
CA LEU A 255 -3.02 -4.95 -1.87
C LEU A 255 -2.33 -6.16 -2.50
N ARG A 256 -1.19 -6.57 -1.94
CA ARG A 256 -0.43 -7.72 -2.45
C ARG A 256 -0.14 -8.73 -1.36
N TRP A 257 0.09 -9.98 -1.75
CA TRP A 257 0.54 -11.03 -0.85
C TRP A 257 1.87 -11.61 -1.30
N ASP A 258 2.67 -12.02 -0.31
CA ASP A 258 4.03 -12.47 -0.56
C ASP A 258 4.06 -13.99 -0.84
N GLU A 259 5.22 -14.47 -1.28
CA GLU A 259 5.44 -15.90 -1.46
C GLU A 259 5.17 -16.67 -0.15
N GLY A 260 4.47 -17.80 -0.28
CA GLY A 260 4.11 -18.67 0.84
C GLY A 260 2.77 -18.35 1.49
N ASP A 261 2.24 -17.14 1.34
CA ASP A 261 0.90 -16.77 1.83
C ASP A 261 -0.17 -17.65 1.16
N ASP A 262 -1.20 -18.01 1.91
CA ASP A 262 -2.33 -18.81 1.46
C ASP A 262 -3.66 -18.04 1.64
N THR A 263 -4.78 -18.67 1.36
CA THR A 263 -6.09 -18.01 1.40
C THR A 263 -6.44 -17.51 2.80
N ALA A 264 -5.95 -18.18 3.86
CA ALA A 264 -6.16 -17.72 5.23
C ALA A 264 -5.39 -16.41 5.48
N LYS A 265 -4.15 -16.30 4.98
CA LYS A 265 -3.38 -15.04 5.03
C LYS A 265 -3.99 -13.94 4.19
N VAL A 266 -4.56 -14.27 3.03
CA VAL A 266 -5.33 -13.32 2.22
C VAL A 266 -6.50 -12.74 3.03
N ASN A 267 -7.31 -13.60 3.64
CA ASN A 267 -8.45 -13.16 4.45
C ASN A 267 -8.02 -12.33 5.68
N GLU A 268 -6.95 -12.73 6.39
CA GLU A 268 -6.36 -11.94 7.48
C GLU A 268 -5.95 -10.54 6.99
N GLY A 269 -5.28 -10.47 5.84
CA GLY A 269 -4.85 -9.21 5.24
C GLY A 269 -6.01 -8.30 4.84
N LEU A 270 -7.08 -8.86 4.27
CA LEU A 270 -8.29 -8.12 3.93
C LEU A 270 -8.98 -7.56 5.18
N GLU A 271 -9.10 -8.35 6.25
CA GLU A 271 -9.64 -7.85 7.53
C GLU A 271 -8.80 -6.72 8.13
N ILE A 272 -7.48 -6.77 7.94
CA ILE A 272 -6.60 -5.68 8.38
C ILE A 272 -6.94 -4.39 7.61
N ALA A 273 -6.90 -4.44 6.27
CA ALA A 273 -7.07 -3.26 5.41
C ALA A 273 -8.50 -2.69 5.45
N PHE A 274 -9.51 -3.55 5.41
CA PHE A 274 -10.92 -3.16 5.28
C PHE A 274 -11.67 -3.06 6.62
N SER A 275 -11.04 -3.40 7.76
CA SER A 275 -11.68 -3.26 9.07
C SER A 275 -10.77 -2.59 10.09
N SER A 276 -9.72 -3.29 10.55
CA SER A 276 -8.94 -2.81 11.70
C SER A 276 -8.20 -1.49 11.43
N LYS A 277 -7.84 -1.24 10.17
CA LYS A 277 -7.04 -0.08 9.73
C LYS A 277 -7.69 0.70 8.60
N ILE A 278 -9.01 0.57 8.41
CA ILE A 278 -9.79 1.32 7.39
C ILE A 278 -9.58 2.85 7.45
N ASN A 279 -9.32 3.39 8.65
CA ASN A 279 -9.08 4.81 8.85
C ASN A 279 -7.63 5.25 8.60
N GLN A 280 -6.71 4.31 8.32
CA GLN A 280 -5.33 4.62 7.95
C GLN A 280 -5.26 4.91 6.46
N ARG A 281 -4.73 6.07 6.09
CA ARG A 281 -4.73 6.57 4.70
C ARG A 281 -4.04 5.64 3.70
N VAL A 282 -3.12 4.81 4.16
CA VAL A 282 -2.42 3.76 3.39
C VAL A 282 -3.38 2.72 2.77
N PHE A 283 -4.55 2.49 3.37
CA PHE A 283 -5.54 1.50 2.93
C PHE A 283 -6.78 2.13 2.29
N GLN A 284 -6.68 3.36 1.79
CA GLN A 284 -7.82 4.09 1.20
C GLN A 284 -7.68 4.35 -0.31
N GLY A 285 -6.67 3.78 -0.95
CA GLY A 285 -6.41 3.96 -2.40
C GLY A 285 -6.04 5.40 -2.76
N THR A 286 -6.08 5.72 -4.05
CA THR A 286 -5.71 7.03 -4.59
C THR A 286 -6.64 8.13 -4.10
N PHE A 287 -7.95 7.89 -4.10
CA PHE A 287 -8.94 8.91 -3.72
C PHE A 287 -8.94 9.21 -2.22
N GLY A 288 -8.55 8.23 -1.38
CA GLY A 288 -8.54 8.40 0.07
C GLY A 288 -9.96 8.54 0.65
N GLY A 289 -10.00 8.86 1.95
CA GLY A 289 -11.23 9.29 2.62
C GLY A 289 -12.19 8.15 2.97
N ARG A 290 -13.37 8.53 3.45
CA ARG A 290 -14.40 7.60 3.91
C ARG A 290 -14.96 6.79 2.75
N GLY A 291 -14.82 5.47 2.82
CA GLY A 291 -15.25 4.55 1.78
C GLY A 291 -14.23 4.34 0.65
N GLY A 292 -13.10 5.06 0.67
CA GLY A 292 -11.98 4.80 -0.24
C GLY A 292 -11.28 3.49 0.09
N TYR A 293 -10.80 2.78 -0.93
CA TYR A 293 -10.01 1.55 -0.79
C TYR A 293 -9.12 1.28 -2.02
N PRO A 294 -8.04 0.50 -1.88
CA PRO A 294 -7.21 0.03 -2.99
C PRO A 294 -8.03 -0.79 -3.99
N LEU A 295 -7.96 -0.43 -5.27
CA LEU A 295 -8.79 -1.07 -6.31
C LEU A 295 -8.15 -2.32 -6.91
N HIS A 296 -6.92 -2.68 -6.52
CA HIS A 296 -6.20 -3.80 -7.11
C HIS A 296 -5.79 -4.84 -6.07
N LEU A 297 -5.80 -6.11 -6.47
CA LEU A 297 -5.29 -7.22 -5.69
C LEU A 297 -4.18 -7.93 -6.47
N ASP A 298 -3.05 -8.18 -5.83
CA ASP A 298 -1.90 -8.82 -6.45
C ASP A 298 -1.48 -10.09 -5.68
N PHE A 299 -1.76 -11.23 -6.30
CA PHE A 299 -1.41 -12.55 -5.82
C PHE A 299 -0.20 -13.13 -6.56
N SER A 300 0.48 -12.33 -7.38
CA SER A 300 1.51 -12.86 -8.30
C SER A 300 2.68 -13.54 -7.62
N SER A 301 3.05 -13.10 -6.43
CA SER A 301 4.09 -13.75 -5.61
C SER A 301 3.54 -14.95 -4.82
N SER A 302 2.25 -14.94 -4.48
CA SER A 302 1.58 -16.04 -3.76
C SER A 302 1.07 -17.10 -4.75
N LYS A 303 1.97 -17.96 -5.23
CA LYS A 303 1.66 -18.97 -6.26
C LYS A 303 0.58 -19.99 -5.87
N LYS A 304 0.24 -20.09 -4.58
CA LYS A 304 -0.87 -20.91 -4.06
C LYS A 304 -2.25 -20.32 -4.39
N ILE A 305 -2.33 -19.02 -4.69
CA ILE A 305 -3.56 -18.33 -5.01
C ILE A 305 -3.66 -18.18 -6.53
N LYS A 306 -4.45 -19.06 -7.15
CA LYS A 306 -4.69 -19.07 -8.60
C LYS A 306 -6.03 -18.45 -9.01
N THR A 307 -6.94 -18.25 -8.08
CA THR A 307 -8.23 -17.58 -8.31
C THR A 307 -8.68 -16.89 -7.02
N LEU A 308 -9.88 -16.28 -7.00
CA LEU A 308 -10.47 -15.75 -5.78
C LEU A 308 -11.21 -16.80 -4.94
N LYS A 309 -11.06 -18.09 -5.25
CA LYS A 309 -11.69 -19.17 -4.51
C LYS A 309 -11.21 -19.17 -3.05
N GLY A 310 -12.18 -19.28 -2.13
CA GLY A 310 -11.94 -19.31 -0.68
C GLY A 310 -11.66 -17.94 -0.04
N ILE A 311 -11.59 -16.85 -0.81
CA ILE A 311 -11.49 -15.49 -0.26
C ILE A 311 -12.87 -15.05 0.24
N ASP A 312 -12.96 -14.70 1.52
CA ASP A 312 -14.22 -14.34 2.18
C ASP A 312 -14.53 -12.85 2.03
N PHE A 313 -14.89 -12.47 0.81
CA PHE A 313 -15.32 -11.09 0.53
C PHE A 313 -16.64 -10.74 1.20
N ALA A 314 -17.52 -11.70 1.48
CA ALA A 314 -18.78 -11.42 2.16
C ALA A 314 -18.53 -10.93 3.60
N LYS A 315 -17.65 -11.59 4.35
CA LYS A 315 -17.22 -11.13 5.66
C LYS A 315 -16.47 -9.80 5.57
N THR A 316 -15.53 -9.69 4.64
CA THR A 316 -14.72 -8.47 4.46
C THR A 316 -15.62 -7.25 4.20
N GLU A 317 -16.57 -7.39 3.29
CA GLU A 317 -17.52 -6.33 2.92
C GLU A 317 -18.45 -5.97 4.07
N LYS A 318 -18.96 -6.97 4.81
CA LYS A 318 -19.75 -6.73 6.03
C LYS A 318 -18.96 -5.87 7.03
N LEU A 319 -17.73 -6.28 7.36
CA LEU A 319 -16.88 -5.54 8.30
C LEU A 319 -16.57 -4.12 7.81
N PHE A 320 -16.30 -3.95 6.51
CA PHE A 320 -16.05 -2.66 5.91
C PHE A 320 -17.24 -1.72 6.09
N ASN A 321 -18.44 -2.18 5.72
CA ASN A 321 -19.66 -1.38 5.83
C ASN A 321 -20.02 -1.05 7.29
N GLU A 322 -19.87 -2.00 8.21
CA GLU A 322 -20.05 -1.74 9.66
C GLU A 322 -19.12 -0.63 10.16
N LYS A 323 -17.84 -0.66 9.74
CA LYS A 323 -16.88 0.39 10.12
C LYS A 323 -17.20 1.72 9.48
N LEU A 324 -17.63 1.75 8.22
CA LEU A 324 -18.05 2.99 7.55
C LEU A 324 -19.19 3.67 8.31
N GLN A 325 -20.18 2.92 8.80
CA GLN A 325 -21.29 3.46 9.59
C GLN A 325 -20.82 4.13 10.89
N SER A 326 -19.82 3.55 11.56
CA SER A 326 -19.26 4.08 12.81
C SER A 326 -18.29 5.25 12.65
N TRP A 327 -17.92 5.60 11.41
CA TRP A 327 -16.93 6.63 11.15
C TRP A 327 -17.52 8.02 11.40
N GLU A 328 -16.80 8.84 12.17
CA GLU A 328 -17.17 10.22 12.48
C GLU A 328 -17.32 11.07 11.20
N VAL A 329 -18.34 11.94 11.19
CA VAL A 329 -18.72 12.79 10.05
C VAL A 329 -19.05 14.21 10.52
N GLU A 330 -19.02 15.18 9.59
CA GLU A 330 -19.25 16.61 9.90
C GLU A 330 -20.74 16.92 10.08
N ALA A 331 -21.60 16.19 9.36
CA ALA A 331 -23.03 16.43 9.34
C ALA A 331 -23.85 15.14 9.49
N GLU A 332 -25.05 15.26 10.06
CA GLU A 332 -25.99 14.14 10.18
C GLU A 332 -26.39 13.58 8.82
N SER A 333 -26.52 14.44 7.80
CA SER A 333 -26.78 14.04 6.41
C SER A 333 -25.72 13.12 5.81
N GLN A 334 -24.54 13.04 6.43
CA GLN A 334 -23.44 12.15 6.05
C GLN A 334 -23.42 10.85 6.86
N LYS A 335 -24.23 10.72 7.92
CA LYS A 335 -24.38 9.45 8.63
C LYS A 335 -25.21 8.50 7.76
N ASN A 336 -24.74 7.26 7.62
CA ASN A 336 -25.29 6.22 6.72
C ASN A 336 -24.78 6.31 5.27
N PRO A 337 -23.50 6.01 5.03
CA PRO A 337 -23.02 5.78 3.67
C PRO A 337 -23.80 4.60 3.09
N GLY A 338 -24.15 4.69 1.81
CA GLY A 338 -24.76 3.56 1.09
C GLY A 338 -23.88 2.31 1.19
N HIS A 339 -24.50 1.13 1.09
CA HIS A 339 -23.76 -0.13 1.13
C HIS A 339 -22.73 -0.17 0.00
N VAL A 340 -21.46 -0.38 0.36
CA VAL A 340 -20.34 -0.48 -0.57
C VAL A 340 -20.08 -1.94 -0.88
N ASN A 341 -20.24 -2.31 -2.15
CA ASN A 341 -19.76 -3.59 -2.66
C ASN A 341 -18.27 -3.47 -2.99
N LEU A 342 -17.44 -4.38 -2.47
CA LEU A 342 -16.02 -4.39 -2.79
C LEU A 342 -15.80 -4.96 -4.20
N LEU A 343 -15.37 -4.09 -5.11
CA LEU A 343 -15.11 -4.38 -6.52
C LEU A 343 -13.68 -3.99 -6.88
N PHE A 344 -12.99 -4.84 -7.62
CA PHE A 344 -11.60 -4.66 -7.98
C PHE A 344 -11.44 -4.39 -9.47
N GLN A 345 -10.58 -3.43 -9.78
CA GLN A 345 -10.25 -3.04 -11.14
C GLN A 345 -9.20 -3.98 -11.73
N TYR A 346 -8.11 -4.24 -11.01
CA TYR A 346 -7.02 -5.09 -11.50
C TYR A 346 -6.72 -6.24 -10.56
N LEU A 347 -6.62 -7.44 -11.13
CA LEU A 347 -6.17 -8.64 -10.43
C LEU A 347 -4.88 -9.14 -11.08
N TYR A 348 -3.89 -9.50 -10.26
CA TYR A 348 -2.62 -10.05 -10.72
C TYR A 348 -2.38 -11.44 -10.14
N PHE A 349 -1.92 -12.37 -10.99
CA PHE A 349 -1.57 -13.74 -10.58
C PHE A 349 -0.20 -14.16 -11.13
N GLY A 350 0.37 -15.22 -10.56
CA GLY A 350 1.73 -15.68 -10.87
C GLY A 350 1.76 -16.73 -11.96
N ALA A 351 2.65 -16.57 -12.94
CA ALA A 351 2.88 -17.57 -13.99
C ALA A 351 3.66 -18.78 -13.46
N SER A 352 3.47 -19.92 -14.13
CA SER A 352 4.30 -21.11 -13.97
C SER A 352 5.32 -21.17 -15.12
N LYS A 353 6.56 -21.60 -14.83
CA LYS A 353 7.57 -21.83 -15.86
C LYS A 353 7.35 -23.18 -16.52
N ILE A 354 7.53 -23.25 -17.84
CA ILE A 354 7.48 -24.52 -18.59
C ILE A 354 8.83 -25.21 -18.45
N SER A 355 8.84 -26.44 -17.93
CA SER A 355 10.08 -27.14 -17.56
C SER A 355 10.92 -27.59 -18.77
N ASP A 356 10.28 -27.83 -19.91
CA ASP A 356 10.92 -28.38 -21.13
C ASP A 356 11.18 -27.30 -22.21
N SER A 357 11.24 -26.02 -21.85
CA SER A 357 11.33 -24.97 -22.86
C SER A 357 12.74 -24.87 -23.48
N SER A 358 12.87 -25.38 -24.71
CA SER A 358 13.94 -24.96 -25.61
C SER A 358 13.83 -23.44 -25.84
N SER A 359 14.96 -22.74 -25.91
CA SER A 359 15.13 -21.28 -25.85
C SER A 359 14.43 -20.41 -26.92
N THR A 360 13.43 -20.93 -27.64
CA THR A 360 12.77 -20.30 -28.79
C THR A 360 11.25 -20.15 -28.65
N GLY A 361 10.63 -20.52 -27.51
CA GLY A 361 9.17 -20.37 -27.26
C GLY A 361 8.80 -19.56 -26.01
N THR A 362 7.51 -19.31 -25.80
CA THR A 362 7.00 -18.69 -24.55
C THR A 362 7.32 -19.61 -23.37
N ASN A 363 8.20 -19.17 -22.47
CA ASN A 363 8.69 -19.96 -21.32
C ASN A 363 7.69 -20.05 -20.15
N TYR A 364 6.52 -19.42 -20.28
CA TYR A 364 5.55 -19.26 -19.21
C TYR A 364 4.17 -19.70 -19.64
N VAL A 365 3.40 -20.19 -18.66
CA VAL A 365 1.99 -20.53 -18.79
C VAL A 365 1.27 -20.10 -17.52
N TYR A 366 -0.02 -19.77 -17.62
CA TYR A 366 -0.85 -19.66 -16.42
C TYR A 366 -1.58 -20.97 -16.19
N LYS A 367 -1.14 -21.73 -15.17
CA LYS A 367 -1.71 -23.04 -14.85
C LYS A 367 -2.81 -22.93 -13.80
N VAL A 368 -3.94 -23.54 -14.09
CA VAL A 368 -5.14 -23.63 -13.23
C VAL A 368 -5.79 -25.00 -13.37
N ASP A 369 -6.55 -25.42 -12.37
CA ASP A 369 -7.44 -26.57 -12.42
C ASP A 369 -8.90 -26.11 -12.62
N THR A 370 -9.76 -26.93 -13.26
CA THR A 370 -11.18 -26.57 -13.43
C THR A 370 -11.87 -26.29 -12.08
N SER A 371 -11.45 -26.97 -11.01
CA SER A 371 -12.00 -26.76 -9.67
C SER A 371 -11.57 -25.44 -9.04
N ASP A 372 -10.50 -24.79 -9.50
CA ASP A 372 -10.07 -23.48 -9.00
C ASP A 372 -11.13 -22.39 -9.28
N PHE A 373 -11.97 -22.58 -10.29
CA PHE A 373 -13.01 -21.63 -10.67
C PHE A 373 -14.34 -21.84 -9.95
N GLN A 374 -14.54 -22.96 -9.25
CA GLN A 374 -15.76 -23.17 -8.49
C GLN A 374 -15.80 -22.18 -7.32
N ASN A 375 -16.87 -21.36 -7.24
CA ASN A 375 -17.04 -20.29 -6.28
C ASN A 375 -15.87 -19.26 -6.27
N SER A 376 -15.27 -18.99 -7.43
CA SER A 376 -14.15 -18.04 -7.53
C SER A 376 -14.56 -16.58 -7.76
N GLN A 377 -15.86 -16.26 -7.74
CA GLN A 377 -16.41 -14.91 -7.58
C GLN A 377 -16.02 -13.84 -8.64
N PHE A 378 -15.42 -14.20 -9.78
CA PHE A 378 -15.08 -13.24 -10.85
C PHE A 378 -16.30 -12.52 -11.44
N THR A 379 -17.47 -13.16 -11.43
CA THR A 379 -18.72 -12.56 -11.93
C THR A 379 -19.24 -11.42 -11.07
N SER A 380 -18.80 -11.30 -9.81
CA SER A 380 -19.32 -10.31 -8.85
C SER A 380 -18.26 -9.38 -8.25
N ARG A 381 -16.96 -9.66 -8.44
CA ARG A 381 -15.86 -8.91 -7.77
C ARG A 381 -15.06 -8.00 -8.69
N LEU A 382 -15.37 -7.96 -9.97
CA LEU A 382 -14.71 -7.07 -10.92
C LEU A 382 -15.56 -5.80 -11.13
N VAL A 383 -14.89 -4.65 -11.26
CA VAL A 383 -15.57 -3.41 -11.68
C VAL A 383 -16.27 -3.63 -13.02
N ASN A 384 -17.46 -3.07 -13.15
CA ASN A 384 -18.27 -3.15 -14.35
C ASN A 384 -18.88 -1.78 -14.63
N GLY A 385 -18.08 -0.85 -15.14
CA GLY A 385 -18.50 0.51 -15.42
C GLY A 385 -17.88 1.07 -16.71
N PRO A 386 -18.50 2.09 -17.33
CA PRO A 386 -18.05 2.62 -18.61
C PRO A 386 -16.65 3.27 -18.53
N ILE A 387 -16.29 3.82 -17.37
CA ILE A 387 -15.04 4.58 -17.16
C ILE A 387 -13.90 3.67 -16.66
N LYS A 388 -14.19 2.69 -15.80
CA LYS A 388 -13.19 1.78 -15.23
C LYS A 388 -13.37 0.38 -15.82
N GLN A 389 -12.44 -0.01 -16.67
CA GLN A 389 -12.42 -1.35 -17.27
C GLN A 389 -11.64 -2.31 -16.36
N PRO A 390 -12.18 -3.51 -16.07
CA PRO A 390 -11.46 -4.51 -15.31
C PRO A 390 -10.30 -5.08 -16.13
N GLY A 391 -9.25 -5.53 -15.45
CA GLY A 391 -8.11 -6.20 -16.06
C GLY A 391 -7.61 -7.35 -15.19
N ILE A 392 -7.19 -8.43 -15.84
CA ILE A 392 -6.54 -9.57 -15.20
C ILE A 392 -5.20 -9.74 -15.86
N TYR A 393 -4.14 -9.79 -15.06
CA TYR A 393 -2.77 -9.81 -15.54
C TYR A 393 -2.00 -10.97 -14.91
N ILE A 394 -1.08 -11.55 -15.66
CA ILE A 394 -0.18 -12.57 -15.15
C ILE A 394 1.22 -11.99 -15.09
N LYS A 395 1.96 -12.23 -14.00
CA LYS A 395 3.34 -11.77 -13.82
C LYS A 395 4.31 -12.95 -13.71
N ASP A 396 5.55 -12.73 -14.13
CA ASP A 396 6.66 -13.64 -13.84
C ASP A 396 7.18 -13.48 -12.40
N GLU A 397 8.19 -14.29 -12.02
CA GLU A 397 8.80 -14.25 -10.69
C GLU A 397 9.50 -12.92 -10.36
N ASN A 398 9.80 -12.09 -11.36
CA ASN A 398 10.40 -10.78 -11.18
C ASN A 398 9.34 -9.67 -11.12
N GLY A 399 8.05 -10.03 -11.11
CA GLY A 399 6.92 -9.11 -11.08
C GLY A 399 6.61 -8.45 -12.42
N LYS A 400 7.23 -8.89 -13.51
CA LYS A 400 6.98 -8.36 -14.85
C LYS A 400 5.68 -8.92 -15.40
N THR A 401 4.76 -8.04 -15.79
CA THR A 401 3.53 -8.44 -16.48
C THR A 401 3.84 -9.11 -17.82
N LEU A 402 3.29 -10.30 -18.02
CA LEU A 402 3.38 -11.11 -19.22
C LEU A 402 2.17 -10.86 -20.13
N SER A 403 2.37 -11.00 -21.42
CA SER A 403 1.34 -10.90 -22.45
C SER A 403 1.43 -12.07 -23.42
N ASN A 404 0.31 -12.40 -24.07
CA ASN A 404 0.22 -13.47 -25.06
C ASN A 404 0.79 -14.82 -24.57
N ILE A 405 0.57 -15.17 -23.30
CA ILE A 405 0.94 -16.48 -22.78
C ILE A 405 -0.23 -17.45 -22.91
N PRO A 406 0.00 -18.78 -22.90
CA PRO A 406 -1.09 -19.73 -22.87
C PRO A 406 -1.75 -19.81 -21.48
N LEU A 407 -3.06 -20.04 -21.46
CA LEU A 407 -3.79 -20.50 -20.28
C LEU A 407 -3.81 -22.03 -20.30
N TYR A 408 -3.29 -22.69 -19.27
CA TYR A 408 -3.28 -24.15 -19.17
C TYR A 408 -4.27 -24.61 -18.11
N ILE A 409 -5.31 -25.31 -18.56
CA ILE A 409 -6.39 -25.80 -17.72
C ILE A 409 -6.26 -27.31 -17.56
N THR A 410 -6.14 -27.74 -16.31
CA THR A 410 -6.11 -29.16 -15.89
C THR A 410 -7.46 -29.56 -15.28
N GLY A 411 -7.68 -30.86 -15.07
CA GLY A 411 -8.93 -31.41 -14.51
C GLY A 411 -9.79 -32.16 -15.54
N SER A 412 -10.90 -32.77 -15.08
CA SER A 412 -11.74 -33.71 -15.88
C SER A 412 -13.20 -33.29 -16.09
N SER A 413 -13.73 -32.33 -15.31
CA SER A 413 -15.02 -31.67 -15.57
C SER A 413 -15.12 -30.28 -14.93
N PHE A 414 -16.08 -29.46 -15.39
CA PHE A 414 -16.54 -28.27 -14.65
C PHE A 414 -17.72 -28.64 -13.74
N SER A 415 -17.76 -28.08 -12.53
CA SER A 415 -18.83 -28.28 -11.55
C SER A 415 -19.41 -26.94 -11.07
N GLY A 416 -20.72 -26.92 -10.79
CA GLY A 416 -21.40 -25.73 -10.28
C GLY A 416 -21.25 -24.53 -11.21
N ASP A 417 -20.76 -23.41 -10.67
CA ASP A 417 -20.57 -22.15 -11.40
C ASP A 417 -19.21 -22.02 -12.10
N ALA A 418 -18.33 -23.03 -12.00
CA ALA A 418 -16.93 -22.95 -12.43
C ALA A 418 -16.76 -22.49 -13.88
N PHE A 419 -17.58 -22.99 -14.82
CA PHE A 419 -17.49 -22.56 -16.22
C PHE A 419 -17.88 -21.09 -16.42
N SER A 420 -18.88 -20.59 -15.68
CA SER A 420 -19.28 -19.18 -15.72
C SER A 420 -18.18 -18.28 -15.18
N GLN A 421 -17.55 -18.69 -14.07
CA GLN A 421 -16.43 -17.96 -13.48
C GLN A 421 -15.19 -17.93 -14.40
N LEU A 422 -14.83 -19.08 -14.99
CA LEU A 422 -13.77 -19.16 -16.01
C LEU A 422 -14.10 -18.29 -17.22
N SER A 423 -15.34 -18.33 -17.71
CA SER A 423 -15.77 -17.53 -18.86
C SER A 423 -15.57 -16.04 -18.60
N LYS A 424 -15.95 -15.57 -17.41
CA LYS A 424 -15.73 -14.17 -17.00
C LYS A 424 -14.25 -13.84 -16.87
N PHE A 425 -13.46 -14.73 -16.27
CA PHE A 425 -12.01 -14.57 -16.15
C PHE A 425 -11.34 -14.42 -17.53
N VAL A 426 -11.67 -15.30 -18.48
CA VAL A 426 -11.11 -15.27 -19.83
C VAL A 426 -11.57 -14.04 -20.61
N ASP A 427 -12.86 -13.65 -20.53
CA ASP A 427 -13.35 -12.41 -21.18
C ASP A 427 -12.55 -11.18 -20.75
N VAL A 428 -12.27 -11.04 -19.45
CA VAL A 428 -11.53 -9.91 -18.92
C VAL A 428 -10.04 -9.99 -19.27
N ALA A 429 -9.41 -11.16 -19.10
CA ALA A 429 -7.99 -11.33 -19.42
C ALA A 429 -7.67 -11.15 -20.92
N LYS A 430 -8.61 -11.47 -21.81
CA LYS A 430 -8.47 -11.21 -23.26
C LYS A 430 -8.42 -9.72 -23.58
N LYS A 431 -9.25 -8.91 -22.92
CA LYS A 431 -9.25 -7.44 -23.09
C LYS A 431 -7.91 -6.83 -22.65
N SER A 432 -7.22 -7.48 -21.73
CA SER A 432 -5.86 -7.14 -21.29
C SER A 432 -4.73 -7.78 -22.12
N ALA A 433 -5.05 -8.47 -23.23
CA ALA A 433 -4.10 -9.19 -24.09
C ALA A 433 -3.19 -10.20 -23.34
N THR A 434 -3.71 -10.78 -22.27
CA THR A 434 -2.94 -11.68 -21.40
C THR A 434 -2.78 -13.06 -22.02
N PHE A 435 -3.86 -13.61 -22.59
CA PHE A 435 -3.87 -14.96 -23.15
C PHE A 435 -4.03 -14.96 -24.67
N ASN A 436 -3.25 -15.80 -25.35
CA ASN A 436 -3.36 -16.01 -26.81
C ASN A 436 -4.01 -17.34 -27.19
N LYS A 437 -4.05 -18.33 -26.29
CA LYS A 437 -4.68 -19.64 -26.50
C LYS A 437 -4.93 -20.35 -25.16
N ILE A 438 -5.71 -21.43 -25.22
CA ILE A 438 -5.99 -22.33 -24.10
C ILE A 438 -5.41 -23.70 -24.41
N TYR A 439 -4.64 -24.25 -23.48
CA TYR A 439 -4.23 -25.64 -23.48
C TYR A 439 -5.08 -26.44 -22.49
N VAL A 440 -5.49 -27.64 -22.90
CA VAL A 440 -6.18 -28.62 -22.04
C VAL A 440 -5.54 -29.99 -22.13
N GLU A 441 -5.57 -30.76 -21.05
CA GLU A 441 -5.08 -32.14 -21.07
C GLU A 441 -6.07 -33.11 -21.71
N ASN A 442 -7.37 -32.85 -21.54
CA ASN A 442 -8.42 -33.75 -22.00
C ASN A 442 -9.21 -33.13 -23.16
N ALA A 443 -9.18 -33.79 -24.32
CA ALA A 443 -9.86 -33.35 -25.54
C ALA A 443 -11.38 -33.19 -25.38
N ALA A 444 -12.00 -33.88 -24.41
CA ALA A 444 -13.43 -33.78 -24.13
C ALA A 444 -13.89 -32.36 -23.76
N PHE A 445 -12.98 -31.48 -23.32
CA PHE A 445 -13.28 -30.10 -22.95
C PHE A 445 -13.14 -29.08 -24.07
N GLN A 446 -12.52 -29.46 -25.18
CA GLN A 446 -12.25 -28.52 -26.26
C GLN A 446 -13.54 -27.84 -26.72
N SER A 447 -14.60 -28.62 -26.94
CA SER A 447 -15.89 -28.11 -27.41
C SER A 447 -16.54 -27.11 -26.45
N GLN A 448 -16.43 -27.33 -25.13
CA GLN A 448 -16.96 -26.42 -24.12
C GLN A 448 -16.20 -25.08 -24.10
N LEU A 449 -14.88 -25.14 -24.27
CA LEU A 449 -13.99 -23.97 -24.19
C LEU A 449 -13.90 -23.17 -25.49
N SER A 450 -14.25 -23.76 -26.64
CA SER A 450 -14.23 -23.08 -27.95
C SER A 450 -15.03 -21.77 -27.95
N ASN A 451 -16.08 -21.68 -27.13
CA ASN A 451 -16.93 -20.48 -27.01
C ASN A 451 -16.27 -19.31 -26.27
N LEU A 452 -15.10 -19.53 -25.63
CA LEU A 452 -14.35 -18.47 -24.94
C LEU A 452 -13.59 -17.54 -25.90
N GLY A 453 -13.59 -17.86 -27.20
CA GLY A 453 -13.00 -17.04 -28.25
C GLY A 453 -11.48 -16.94 -28.16
N LEU A 454 -10.83 -18.02 -27.71
CA LEU A 454 -9.40 -18.28 -27.83
C LEU A 454 -9.23 -19.64 -28.51
N PRO A 455 -8.18 -19.85 -29.32
CA PRO A 455 -7.85 -21.17 -29.83
C PRO A 455 -7.65 -22.16 -28.67
N VAL A 456 -8.21 -23.37 -28.78
CA VAL A 456 -8.09 -24.43 -27.79
C VAL A 456 -7.31 -25.60 -28.39
N GLU A 457 -6.26 -26.04 -27.72
CA GLU A 457 -5.40 -27.14 -28.16
C GLU A 457 -5.25 -28.17 -27.04
N THR A 458 -5.27 -29.46 -27.37
CA THR A 458 -4.92 -30.51 -26.40
C THR A 458 -3.41 -30.65 -26.30
N LYS A 459 -2.87 -30.39 -25.12
CA LYS A 459 -1.44 -30.43 -24.85
C LYS A 459 -1.18 -30.67 -23.37
N THR A 460 -0.31 -31.61 -23.06
CA THR A 460 0.22 -31.80 -21.70
C THR A 460 1.46 -30.93 -21.53
N ILE A 461 1.53 -30.19 -20.42
CA ILE A 461 2.62 -29.26 -20.11
C ILE A 461 3.16 -29.54 -18.72
N THR A 462 4.45 -29.83 -18.64
CA THR A 462 5.17 -29.89 -17.38
C THR A 462 5.55 -28.49 -16.93
N THR A 463 5.22 -28.15 -15.68
CA THR A 463 5.50 -26.82 -15.11
C THR A 463 6.26 -26.90 -13.81
N THR A 464 7.11 -25.91 -13.57
CA THR A 464 7.71 -25.61 -12.26
C THR A 464 7.09 -24.31 -11.73
N ASP A 465 6.42 -24.42 -10.58
CA ASP A 465 5.96 -23.29 -9.78
C ASP A 465 7.06 -22.83 -8.82
#